data_AF-A0A1C5N7G3-F1
#
_entry.id   AF-A0A1C5N7G3-F1
#
_cell.length_a   1.000
_cell.length_b   1.000
_cell.length_c   1.000
_cell.angle_alpha   90.00
_cell.angle_beta   90.00
_cell.angle_gamma   90.00
#
_symmetry.space_group_name_H-M   'P 1'
#
loop_
_entity.id
_entity.type
_entity.pdbx_description
1 polymer ?
#
loop_
_entity_poly.entity_id
_entity_poly.type
_entity_poly.pdbx_seq_one_letter_code
_entity_poly.pdbx_strand_id
1 'polypeptide(L)'
;MPKPSATLARIKTEAEAKYNALFRLKMDMLMQMGQDAAMIAAHEVLQLGPGRSEVFCAAYIEAMNGMARMVFEDQQDDSEFVYAKAKIDEQIRAIVGDDLFKPWEERYGRNL
;
A
#
# COMPACT_ATOMS: atom_id res chain seq x y z
N MET A 1 -13.46 31.18 26.74
CA MET A 1 -12.68 30.97 25.49
C MET A 1 -13.41 31.66 24.35
N PRO A 2 -12.74 32.41 23.46
CA PRO A 2 -13.40 33.03 22.32
C PRO A 2 -13.89 31.93 21.36
N LYS A 3 -15.11 32.08 20.83
CA LYS A 3 -15.65 31.17 19.80
C LYS A 3 -14.75 31.22 18.56
N PRO A 4 -14.35 30.08 17.97
CA PRO A 4 -13.65 30.08 16.69
C PRO A 4 -14.47 30.86 15.66
N SER A 5 -13.83 31.81 14.96
CA SER A 5 -14.51 32.54 13.88
C SER A 5 -15.02 31.54 12.83
N ALA A 6 -16.31 31.61 12.49
CA ALA A 6 -16.93 30.73 11.49
C ALA A 6 -16.18 30.74 10.15
N THR A 7 -15.60 31.89 9.79
CA THR A 7 -14.75 32.05 8.61
C THR A 7 -13.47 31.22 8.70
N LEU A 8 -12.82 31.18 9.87
CA LEU A 8 -11.61 30.36 10.07
C LEU A 8 -11.93 28.87 10.02
N ALA A 9 -13.06 28.45 10.58
CA ALA A 9 -13.52 27.05 10.48
C ALA A 9 -13.74 26.65 9.02
N ARG A 10 -14.41 27.49 8.22
CA ARG A 10 -14.63 27.23 6.79
C ARG A 10 -13.32 27.11 6.00
N ILE A 11 -12.37 28.02 6.22
CA ILE A 11 -11.07 28.00 5.55
C ILE A 11 -10.32 26.69 5.87
N LYS A 12 -10.34 26.24 7.14
CA LYS A 12 -9.71 24.97 7.53
C LYS A 12 -10.35 23.78 6.83
N THR A 13 -11.68 23.69 6.83
CA THR A 13 -12.40 22.61 6.13
C THR A 13 -12.11 22.58 4.63
N GLU A 14 -12.06 23.74 3.97
CA GLU A 14 -11.70 23.81 2.54
C GLU A 14 -10.25 23.41 2.28
N ALA A 15 -9.33 23.79 3.16
CA ALA A 15 -7.93 23.40 3.07
C ALA A 15 -7.75 21.88 3.28
N GLU A 16 -8.40 21.31 4.29
CA GLU A 16 -8.41 19.86 4.58
C GLU A 16 -9.01 19.08 3.40
N ALA A 17 -10.13 19.55 2.82
CA ALA A 17 -10.73 18.91 1.65
C ALA A 17 -9.80 18.91 0.44
N LYS A 18 -9.13 20.05 0.17
CA LYS A 18 -8.14 20.16 -0.92
C LYS A 18 -6.93 19.26 -0.67
N TYR A 19 -6.42 19.25 0.55
CA TYR A 19 -5.31 18.38 0.94
C TYR A 19 -5.66 16.91 0.76
N ASN A 20 -6.81 16.47 1.27
CA ASN A 20 -7.29 15.09 1.15
C ASN A 20 -7.53 14.68 -0.32
N ALA A 21 -8.03 15.60 -1.16
CA ALA A 21 -8.18 15.34 -2.59
C ALA A 21 -6.82 15.16 -3.28
N LEU A 22 -5.87 16.05 -3.01
CA LEU A 22 -4.52 15.95 -3.57
C LEU A 22 -3.78 14.71 -3.07
N PHE A 23 -3.93 14.38 -1.78
CA PHE A 23 -3.34 13.18 -1.19
C PHE A 23 -3.83 11.91 -1.88
N ARG A 24 -5.15 11.76 -2.07
CA ARG A 24 -5.74 10.63 -2.80
C ARG A 24 -5.20 10.53 -4.22
N LEU A 25 -5.20 11.64 -4.96
CA LEU A 25 -4.66 11.66 -6.33
C LEU A 25 -3.19 11.21 -6.38
N LYS A 26 -2.36 11.66 -5.41
CA LYS A 26 -0.95 11.27 -5.34
C LYS A 26 -0.77 9.81 -4.96
N MET A 27 -1.61 9.28 -4.07
CA MET A 27 -1.59 7.86 -3.70
C MET A 27 -2.01 6.97 -4.88
N ASP A 28 -3.08 7.33 -5.60
CA ASP A 28 -3.53 6.59 -6.79
C ASP A 28 -2.43 6.53 -7.85
N MET A 29 -1.77 7.67 -8.10
CA MET A 29 -0.63 7.76 -9.02
C MET A 29 0.55 6.88 -8.56
N LEU A 30 0.88 6.89 -7.26
CA LEU A 30 1.98 6.09 -6.73
C LEU A 30 1.70 4.59 -6.85
N MET A 31 0.45 4.17 -6.59
CA MET A 31 0.02 2.77 -6.73
C MET A 31 0.15 2.29 -8.18
N GLN A 32 -0.30 3.11 -9.14
CA GLN A 32 -0.15 2.80 -10.57
C GLN A 32 1.32 2.72 -10.97
N MET A 33 2.15 3.69 -10.53
CA MET A 33 3.59 3.68 -10.80
C MET A 33 4.28 2.43 -10.24
N GLY A 34 3.87 1.98 -9.04
CA GLY A 34 4.38 0.74 -8.44
C GLY A 34 4.04 -0.50 -9.28
N GLN A 35 2.80 -0.58 -9.77
CA GLN A 35 2.37 -1.65 -10.66
C GLN A 35 3.13 -1.63 -12.01
N ASP A 36 3.30 -0.46 -12.61
CA ASP A 36 4.04 -0.30 -13.87
C ASP A 36 5.51 -0.72 -13.69
N ALA A 37 6.15 -0.28 -12.60
CA ALA A 37 7.52 -0.66 -12.26
C ALA A 37 7.67 -2.18 -12.06
N ALA A 38 6.71 -2.82 -11.39
CA ALA A 38 6.70 -4.27 -11.21
C ALA A 38 6.58 -5.01 -12.54
N MET A 39 5.71 -4.54 -13.46
CA MET A 39 5.59 -5.13 -14.80
C MET A 39 6.87 -4.99 -15.63
N ILE A 40 7.50 -3.81 -15.60
CA ILE A 40 8.77 -3.56 -16.31
C ILE A 40 9.86 -4.50 -15.77
N ALA A 41 10.05 -4.55 -14.45
CA ALA A 41 11.05 -5.41 -13.82
C ALA A 41 10.79 -6.91 -14.11
N ALA A 42 9.52 -7.33 -14.06
CA ALA A 42 9.16 -8.70 -14.38
C ALA A 42 9.41 -9.03 -15.86
N HIS A 43 9.17 -8.10 -16.78
CA HIS A 43 9.54 -8.27 -18.19
C HIS A 43 11.06 -8.37 -18.35
N GLU A 44 11.85 -7.48 -17.72
CA GLU A 44 13.30 -7.49 -17.85
C GLU A 44 13.93 -8.80 -17.34
N VAL A 45 13.48 -9.29 -16.18
CA VAL A 45 14.08 -10.47 -15.52
C VAL A 45 13.48 -11.78 -16.03
N LEU A 46 12.15 -11.83 -16.18
CA LEU A 46 11.42 -13.07 -16.49
C LEU A 46 10.97 -13.14 -17.96
N GLN A 47 11.25 -12.10 -18.75
CA GLN A 47 10.90 -11.99 -20.18
C GLN A 47 9.41 -12.29 -20.42
N LEU A 48 8.56 -11.75 -19.55
CA LEU A 48 7.11 -11.88 -19.68
C LEU A 48 6.67 -11.13 -20.95
N GLY A 49 6.35 -11.87 -22.00
CA GLY A 49 5.79 -11.29 -23.23
C GLY A 49 4.34 -10.81 -23.05
N PRO A 50 3.70 -10.40 -24.15
CA PRO A 50 2.26 -10.16 -24.19
C PRO A 50 1.47 -11.37 -23.66
N GLY A 51 0.37 -11.13 -22.93
CA GLY A 51 -0.43 -12.17 -22.27
C GLY A 51 0.10 -12.57 -20.89
N ARG A 52 1.36 -13.00 -20.76
CA ARG A 52 1.93 -13.31 -19.42
C ARG A 52 2.07 -12.06 -18.55
N SER A 53 2.35 -10.91 -19.16
CA SER A 53 2.36 -9.62 -18.47
C SER A 53 0.98 -9.23 -17.93
N GLU A 54 -0.10 -9.55 -18.66
CA GLU A 54 -1.48 -9.30 -18.22
C GLU A 54 -1.86 -10.20 -17.04
N VAL A 55 -1.50 -11.49 -17.09
CA VAL A 55 -1.71 -12.42 -15.97
C VAL A 55 -0.93 -11.97 -14.73
N PHE A 56 0.32 -11.53 -14.90
CA PHE A 56 1.12 -10.99 -13.80
C PHE A 56 0.47 -9.72 -13.21
N CYS A 57 0.01 -8.81 -14.06
CA CYS A 57 -0.68 -7.58 -13.65
C CYS A 57 -1.93 -7.88 -12.82
N ALA A 58 -2.76 -8.83 -13.27
CA ALA A 58 -3.94 -9.25 -12.52
C ALA A 58 -3.57 -9.87 -11.16
N ALA A 59 -2.55 -10.73 -11.12
CA ALA A 59 -2.06 -11.33 -9.88
C ALA A 59 -1.49 -10.28 -8.91
N TYR A 60 -0.80 -9.26 -9.42
CA TYR A 60 -0.30 -8.14 -8.62
C TYR A 60 -1.45 -7.36 -7.97
N ILE A 61 -2.48 -7.02 -8.73
CA ILE A 61 -3.65 -6.29 -8.23
C ILE A 61 -4.35 -7.09 -7.13
N GLU A 62 -4.56 -8.39 -7.34
CA GLU A 62 -5.16 -9.27 -6.33
C GLU A 62 -4.30 -9.38 -5.07
N ALA A 63 -2.97 -9.50 -5.21
CA ALA A 63 -2.06 -9.53 -4.07
C ALA A 63 -2.11 -8.22 -3.27
N MET A 64 -2.08 -7.06 -3.95
CA MET A 64 -2.16 -5.75 -3.30
C MET A 64 -3.49 -5.55 -2.58
N ASN A 65 -4.61 -5.88 -3.23
CA ASN A 65 -5.94 -5.78 -2.63
C ASN A 65 -6.10 -6.75 -1.45
N GLY A 66 -5.55 -7.96 -1.56
CA GLY A 66 -5.54 -8.95 -0.48
C GLY A 66 -4.76 -8.47 0.74
N MET A 67 -3.57 -7.91 0.54
CA MET A 67 -2.78 -7.31 1.62
C MET A 67 -3.50 -6.13 2.26
N ALA A 68 -4.05 -5.21 1.46
CA ALA A 68 -4.78 -4.05 1.95
C ALA A 68 -6.02 -4.45 2.78
N ARG A 69 -6.78 -5.45 2.30
CA ARG A 69 -7.92 -6.01 3.04
C ARG A 69 -7.49 -6.59 4.38
N MET A 70 -6.42 -7.39 4.39
CA MET A 70 -5.92 -8.03 5.61
C MET A 70 -5.52 -6.98 6.66
N VAL A 71 -4.79 -5.94 6.26
CA VAL A 71 -4.41 -4.84 7.15
C VAL A 71 -5.65 -4.09 7.64
N PHE A 72 -6.58 -3.76 6.75
CA PHE A 72 -7.80 -3.02 7.11
C PHE A 72 -8.71 -3.79 8.06
N GLU A 73 -8.85 -5.11 7.86
CA GLU A 73 -9.63 -5.97 8.75
C GLU A 73 -8.98 -6.10 10.12
N ASP A 74 -7.68 -6.33 10.18
CA ASP A 74 -6.94 -6.46 11.44
C ASP A 74 -6.91 -5.15 12.23
N GLN A 75 -6.76 -4.01 11.55
CA GLN A 75 -6.79 -2.67 12.16
C GLN A 75 -8.08 -2.32 12.90
N GLN A 76 -9.19 -3.00 12.61
CA GLN A 76 -10.45 -2.77 13.33
C GLN A 76 -10.38 -3.25 14.79
N ASP A 77 -9.59 -4.30 15.05
CA ASP A 77 -9.44 -4.91 16.37
C ASP A 77 -8.05 -4.60 17.00
N ASP A 78 -7.01 -4.39 16.19
CA ASP A 78 -5.63 -4.14 16.59
C ASP A 78 -5.00 -3.00 15.77
N SER A 79 -4.75 -1.83 16.38
CA SER A 79 -4.13 -0.70 15.70
C SER A 79 -2.72 -0.97 15.16
N GLU A 80 -2.04 -1.99 15.69
CA GLU A 80 -0.72 -2.42 15.23
C GLU A 80 -0.78 -3.52 14.15
N PHE A 81 -1.99 -4.04 13.85
CA PHE A 81 -2.27 -5.03 12.82
C PHE A 81 -1.26 -6.18 12.79
N VAL A 82 -0.97 -6.72 13.99
CA VAL A 82 0.08 -7.73 14.21
C VAL A 82 -0.18 -9.01 13.44
N TYR A 83 -1.45 -9.41 13.30
CA TYR A 83 -1.82 -10.61 12.55
C TYR A 83 -1.52 -10.41 11.06
N ALA A 84 -1.90 -9.27 10.48
CA ALA A 84 -1.66 -8.97 9.08
C ALA A 84 -0.17 -8.93 8.77
N LYS A 85 0.64 -8.25 9.61
CA LYS A 85 2.11 -8.22 9.49
C LYS A 85 2.68 -9.63 9.45
N ALA A 86 2.30 -10.47 10.42
CA ALA A 86 2.79 -11.84 10.54
C ALA A 86 2.41 -12.71 9.33
N LYS A 87 1.18 -12.59 8.82
CA LYS A 87 0.70 -13.37 7.67
C LYS A 87 1.31 -12.96 6.34
N ILE A 88 1.59 -11.67 6.16
CA ILE A 88 2.32 -11.19 4.99
C ILE A 88 3.78 -11.66 5.07
N ASP A 89 4.40 -11.60 6.25
CA ASP A 89 5.74 -12.12 6.48
C ASP A 89 5.86 -13.62 6.22
N GLU A 90 4.91 -14.41 6.68
CA GLU A 90 4.84 -15.85 6.41
C GLU A 90 4.86 -16.14 4.90
N GLN A 91 4.06 -15.41 4.13
CA GLN A 91 4.00 -15.55 2.67
C GLN A 91 5.31 -15.14 1.99
N ILE A 92 5.88 -13.99 2.34
CA ILE A 92 7.14 -13.53 1.75
C ILE A 92 8.27 -14.50 2.09
N ARG A 93 8.36 -14.96 3.34
CA ARG A 93 9.36 -15.94 3.77
C ARG A 93 9.28 -17.23 2.97
N ALA A 94 8.07 -17.74 2.73
CA ALA A 94 7.86 -18.93 1.90
C ALA A 94 8.32 -18.75 0.45
N ILE A 95 8.29 -17.53 -0.09
CA ILE A 95 8.68 -17.22 -1.47
C ILE A 95 10.20 -17.04 -1.60
N VAL A 96 10.82 -16.25 -0.71
CA VAL A 96 12.23 -15.85 -0.85
C VAL A 96 13.19 -16.78 -0.11
N GLY A 97 12.68 -17.62 0.79
CA GLY A 97 13.47 -18.49 1.67
C GLY A 97 14.07 -17.74 2.87
N ASP A 98 14.50 -18.50 3.87
CA ASP A 98 14.97 -17.98 5.15
C ASP A 98 16.20 -17.06 5.02
N ASP A 99 17.09 -17.34 4.06
CA ASP A 99 18.34 -16.60 3.87
C ASP A 99 18.14 -15.18 3.34
N LEU A 100 17.06 -14.95 2.57
CA LEU A 100 16.74 -13.66 1.94
C LEU A 100 15.57 -12.95 2.60
N PHE A 101 14.90 -13.62 3.53
CA PHE A 101 13.73 -13.08 4.20
C PHE A 101 14.10 -11.91 5.12
N LYS A 102 13.33 -10.83 5.01
CA LYS A 102 13.38 -9.67 5.90
C LYS A 102 12.00 -9.44 6.49
N PRO A 103 11.85 -9.28 7.81
CA PRO A 103 10.55 -9.07 8.45
C PRO A 103 9.94 -7.72 8.06
N TRP A 104 8.63 -7.59 8.28
CA TRP A 104 7.84 -6.38 8.00
C TRP A 104 8.53 -5.10 8.49
N GLU A 105 8.97 -5.10 9.74
CA GLU A 105 9.57 -3.94 10.40
C GLU A 105 10.90 -3.50 9.75
N GLU A 106 11.59 -4.40 9.06
CA GLU A 106 12.77 -4.06 8.25
C GLU A 106 12.37 -3.59 6.85
N ARG A 107 11.36 -4.21 6.21
CA ARG A 107 10.92 -3.86 4.85
C ARG A 107 10.25 -2.49 4.77
N TYR A 108 9.41 -2.16 5.75
CA TYR A 108 8.64 -0.91 5.77
C TYR A 108 9.22 0.16 6.70
N GLY A 109 10.14 -0.22 7.59
CA GLY A 109 10.69 0.66 8.63
C GLY A 109 9.68 0.95 9.75
N ARG A 110 10.17 1.41 10.90
CA ARG A 110 9.34 1.71 12.10
C ARG A 110 8.41 2.93 11.99
N ASN A 111 8.20 3.46 10.78
CA ASN A 111 7.51 4.74 10.56
C ASN A 111 6.14 4.59 9.89
N LEU A 112 5.62 3.36 9.80
CA LEU A 112 4.21 3.12 9.45
C LEU A 112 3.38 2.89 10.71
#